data_AF-A0A4Y2Q745-F1
#
_entry.id   AF-A0A4Y2Q745-F1
#
_cell.length_a   1.000
_cell.length_b   1.000
_cell.length_c   1.000
_cell.angle_alpha   90.00
_cell.angle_beta   90.00
_cell.angle_gamma   90.00
#
_symmetry.space_group_name_H-M   'P 1'
#
loop_
_entity.id
_entity.type
_entity.pdbx_description
1 polymer ?
#
loop_
_entity_poly.entity_id
_entity_poly.type
_entity_poly.pdbx_seq_one_letter_code
_entity_poly.pdbx_strand_id
1 'polypeptide(L)'
;RCSDSKVSNKDKYTTFARTLPPSSKVSKSLISLLKHFKWERLMLLVANDTSNKQIAEALSALAVRHDINIVETFFLPGDYLTKDNTTLKNIVLDTYKRTRGKPFHLLLKS
;
A
#
# COMPACT_ATOMS: atom_id res chain seq x y z
N ARG A 1 -14.46 -9.88 13.26
CA ARG A 1 -13.36 -10.78 13.67
C ARG A 1 -13.44 -12.04 12.82
N CYS A 2 -12.60 -12.20 11.78
CA CYS A 2 -12.32 -13.48 11.10
C CYS A 2 -11.34 -13.25 9.92
N SER A 3 -10.10 -12.92 10.26
CA SER A 3 -8.94 -13.00 9.37
C SER A 3 -7.83 -13.71 10.14
N ASP A 4 -8.20 -14.79 10.82
CA ASP A 4 -7.29 -15.60 11.62
C ASP A 4 -6.41 -16.41 10.66
N SER A 5 -5.10 -16.15 10.70
CA SER A 5 -4.09 -16.78 9.84
C SER A 5 -3.96 -18.29 10.08
N LYS A 6 -4.58 -18.83 11.14
CA LYS A 6 -4.60 -20.25 11.48
C LYS A 6 -5.24 -21.17 10.43
N VAL A 7 -6.14 -20.66 9.59
CA VAL A 7 -6.78 -21.44 8.50
C VAL A 7 -5.99 -21.42 7.19
N SER A 8 -4.79 -20.86 7.18
CA SER A 8 -3.89 -20.88 6.01
C SER A 8 -2.90 -22.05 6.04
N ASN A 9 -2.94 -22.89 7.08
CA ASN A 9 -2.17 -24.12 7.13
C ASN A 9 -2.85 -25.20 6.26
N LYS A 10 -2.26 -25.46 5.09
CA LYS A 10 -2.79 -26.39 4.07
C LYS A 10 -2.69 -27.87 4.46
N ASP A 11 -1.92 -28.19 5.50
CA ASP A 11 -1.86 -29.56 6.04
C ASP A 11 -3.08 -29.91 6.89
N LYS A 12 -3.84 -28.91 7.37
CA LYS A 12 -4.98 -29.10 8.28
C LYS A 12 -6.36 -28.82 7.66
N TYR A 13 -6.44 -28.10 6.54
CA TYR A 13 -7.71 -27.72 5.89
C TYR A 13 -7.64 -27.87 4.36
N THR A 14 -7.47 -29.11 3.88
CA THR A 14 -7.35 -29.47 2.46
C THR A 14 -8.58 -29.13 1.61
N THR A 15 -9.76 -28.99 2.22
CA THR A 15 -11.03 -28.72 1.52
C THR A 15 -11.50 -27.26 1.61
N PHE A 16 -10.70 -26.36 2.20
CA PHE A 16 -11.06 -24.95 2.30
C PHE A 16 -10.76 -24.22 0.97
N ALA A 17 -11.70 -24.29 0.03
CA ALA A 17 -11.66 -23.51 -1.20
C ALA A 17 -12.12 -22.07 -0.94
N ARG A 18 -11.20 -21.11 -1.00
CA ARG A 18 -11.54 -19.67 -0.96
C ARG A 18 -11.93 -19.21 -2.37
N THR A 19 -13.17 -18.77 -2.54
CA THR A 19 -13.65 -18.07 -3.76
C THR A 19 -13.16 -16.62 -3.82
N LEU A 20 -12.82 -16.04 -2.66
CA LEU A 20 -12.12 -14.76 -2.59
C LEU A 20 -10.62 -15.01 -2.84
N PRO A 21 -10.00 -14.39 -3.85
CA PRO A 21 -8.57 -14.51 -4.05
C PRO A 21 -7.85 -14.13 -2.74
N PRO A 22 -6.90 -14.95 -2.25
CA PRO A 22 -6.03 -14.46 -1.19
C PRO A 22 -5.40 -13.16 -1.68
N SER A 23 -5.11 -12.23 -0.76
CA SER A 23 -4.50 -10.92 -1.04
C SER A 23 -3.30 -11.01 -2.00
N SER A 24 -2.64 -12.17 -2.08
CA SER A 24 -1.60 -12.53 -3.04
C SER A 24 -1.98 -12.50 -4.53
N LYS A 25 -3.25 -12.62 -4.94
CA LYS A 25 -3.63 -12.53 -6.37
C LYS A 25 -3.81 -11.09 -6.86
N VAL A 26 -4.30 -10.17 -6.02
CA VAL A 26 -4.40 -8.74 -6.37
C VAL A 26 -3.02 -8.15 -6.63
N SER A 27 -2.02 -8.67 -5.92
CA SER A 27 -0.65 -8.18 -5.99
C SER A 27 0.04 -8.43 -7.34
N LYS A 28 -0.27 -9.51 -8.09
CA LYS A 28 0.40 -9.78 -9.38
C LYS A 28 0.01 -8.80 -10.49
N SER A 29 -1.29 -8.51 -10.64
CA SER A 29 -1.78 -7.55 -11.64
C SER A 29 -1.27 -6.14 -11.34
N LEU A 30 -1.25 -5.77 -10.05
CA LEU A 30 -0.72 -4.47 -9.62
C LEU A 30 0.78 -4.35 -9.94
N ILE A 31 1.59 -5.35 -9.61
CA ILE A 31 3.02 -5.37 -9.96
C ILE A 31 3.23 -5.28 -11.47
N SER A 32 2.45 -6.03 -12.27
CA SER A 32 2.54 -5.97 -13.74
C SER A 32 2.29 -4.56 -14.26
N LEU A 33 1.30 -3.85 -13.70
CA LEU A 33 0.98 -2.48 -14.06
C LEU A 33 2.11 -1.52 -13.69
N LEU A 34 2.62 -1.62 -12.46
CA LEU A 34 3.72 -0.80 -11.96
C LEU A 34 4.98 -0.96 -12.84
N LYS A 35 5.31 -2.20 -13.22
CA LYS A 35 6.42 -2.48 -14.14
C LYS A 35 6.20 -1.92 -15.54
N HIS A 36 4.98 -2.01 -16.07
CA HIS A 36 4.65 -1.45 -17.39
C HIS A 36 4.92 0.06 -17.45
N PHE A 37 4.56 0.79 -16.39
CA PHE A 37 4.82 2.23 -16.27
C PHE A 37 6.20 2.59 -15.70
N LYS A 38 7.05 1.59 -15.43
CA LYS A 38 8.39 1.76 -14.83
C LYS A 38 8.34 2.54 -13.50
N TRP A 39 7.32 2.27 -12.68
CA TRP A 39 7.20 2.85 -11.35
C TRP A 39 7.90 1.96 -10.33
N GLU A 40 9.13 2.36 -9.99
CA GLU A 40 10.01 1.61 -9.09
C GLU A 40 10.02 2.15 -7.66
N ARG A 41 9.36 3.30 -7.41
CA ARG A 41 9.29 3.94 -6.10
C ARG A 41 7.85 4.29 -5.75
N LEU A 42 7.35 3.72 -4.65
CA LEU A 42 5.97 3.86 -4.22
C LEU A 42 5.89 4.27 -2.76
N MET A 43 4.73 4.80 -2.38
CA MET A 43 4.36 5.06 -1.01
C MET A 43 3.02 4.37 -0.75
N LEU A 44 2.85 3.79 0.44
CA LEU A 44 1.60 3.17 0.82
C LEU A 44 0.84 4.08 1.80
N LEU A 45 -0.46 4.26 1.53
CA LEU A 45 -1.41 4.81 2.49
C LEU A 45 -2.39 3.70 2.84
N VAL A 46 -2.42 3.32 4.12
CA VAL A 46 -3.07 2.11 4.60
C VAL A 46 -4.03 2.48 5.72
N ALA A 47 -5.29 2.07 5.65
CA ALA A 47 -6.20 2.25 6.78
C ALA A 47 -5.67 1.51 8.02
N ASN A 48 -5.78 2.12 9.19
CA ASN A 48 -5.20 1.62 10.44
C ASN A 48 -6.03 0.49 11.07
N ASP A 49 -6.35 -0.54 10.29
CA ASP A 49 -6.99 -1.77 10.75
C ASP A 49 -6.13 -3.00 10.41
N THR A 50 -6.33 -4.08 11.15
CA THR A 50 -5.53 -5.30 11.05
C THR A 50 -5.55 -5.92 9.66
N SER A 51 -6.68 -5.86 8.96
CA SER A 51 -6.81 -6.48 7.63
C SER A 51 -5.97 -5.72 6.60
N ASN A 52 -6.07 -4.40 6.58
CA ASN A 52 -5.31 -3.58 5.65
C ASN A 52 -3.81 -3.59 5.93
N LYS A 53 -3.39 -3.70 7.21
CA LYS A 53 -1.98 -3.91 7.58
C LYS A 53 -1.40 -5.21 7.00
N GLN A 54 -2.13 -6.32 7.11
CA GLN A 54 -1.70 -7.61 6.55
C GLN A 54 -1.58 -7.56 5.03
N ILE A 55 -2.47 -6.82 4.36
CA ILE A 55 -2.41 -6.62 2.91
C ILE A 55 -1.18 -5.77 2.54
N ALA A 56 -0.91 -4.70 3.28
CA ALA A 56 0.25 -3.84 3.05
C ALA A 56 1.57 -4.61 3.21
N GLU A 57 1.67 -5.47 4.23
CA GLU A 57 2.82 -6.34 4.45
C GLU A 57 3.03 -7.31 3.28
N ALA A 58 1.96 -8.00 2.86
CA ALA A 58 2.03 -8.94 1.73
C ALA A 58 2.42 -8.24 0.41
N LEU A 59 1.88 -7.04 0.17
CA LEU A 59 2.22 -6.24 -1.01
C LEU A 59 3.68 -5.77 -0.96
N SER A 60 4.15 -5.34 0.20
CA SER A 60 5.55 -4.91 0.40
C SER A 60 6.52 -6.04 0.13
N ALA A 61 6.24 -7.23 0.66
CA ALA A 61 7.04 -8.42 0.40
C ALA A 61 7.06 -8.81 -1.09
N LEU A 62 5.98 -8.56 -1.84
CA LEU A 62 5.94 -8.81 -3.27
C LEU A 62 6.67 -7.73 -4.07
N ALA A 63 6.53 -6.46 -3.70
CA ALA A 63 7.20 -5.33 -4.35
C ALA A 63 8.72 -5.49 -4.34
N VAL A 64 9.30 -5.88 -3.19
CA VAL A 64 10.74 -6.13 -3.03
C VAL A 64 11.23 -7.23 -3.99
N ARG A 65 10.45 -8.29 -4.20
CA ARG A 65 10.82 -9.39 -5.13
C ARG A 65 10.81 -8.97 -6.60
N HIS A 66 10.23 -7.82 -6.91
CA HIS A 66 10.09 -7.29 -8.27
C HIS A 66 10.81 -5.95 -8.44
N ASP A 67 11.79 -5.66 -7.58
CA ASP A 67 12.64 -4.47 -7.64
C ASP A 67 11.86 -3.14 -7.52
N ILE A 68 10.73 -3.18 -6.81
CA ILE A 68 9.92 -2.00 -6.51
C ILE A 68 10.13 -1.62 -5.05
N ASN A 69 10.67 -0.42 -4.83
CA ASN A 69 10.95 0.12 -3.52
C ASN A 69 9.72 0.84 -2.94
N ILE A 70 9.31 0.44 -1.74
CA ILE A 70 8.32 1.16 -0.95
C ILE A 70 9.07 2.10 -0.02
N VAL A 71 9.03 3.39 -0.34
CA VAL A 71 9.78 4.44 0.36
C VAL A 71 9.26 4.63 1.77
N GLU A 72 7.93 4.59 1.95
CA GLU A 72 7.29 4.87 3.22
C GLU A 72 5.87 4.30 3.24
N THR A 73 5.39 3.97 4.44
CA THR A 73 4.02 3.52 4.68
C THR A 73 3.37 4.40 5.75
N PHE A 74 2.23 4.98 5.42
CA PHE A 74 1.43 5.81 6.31
C PHE A 74 0.16 5.07 6.72
N PHE A 75 -0.18 5.16 8.00
CA PHE A 75 -1.42 4.60 8.52
C PHE A 75 -2.46 5.70 8.73
N LEU A 76 -3.62 5.52 8.09
CA LEU A 76 -4.73 6.46 8.16
C LEU A 76 -5.67 6.08 9.32
N PRO A 77 -6.05 7.03 10.19
CA PRO A 77 -7.02 6.78 11.25
C PRO A 77 -8.40 6.46 10.66
N GLY A 78 -9.28 5.74 11.36
CA GLY A 78 -10.55 5.24 10.79
C GLY A 78 -11.52 6.32 10.29
N ASP A 79 -11.37 7.55 10.76
CA ASP A 79 -12.14 8.74 10.40
C ASP A 79 -11.50 9.55 9.26
N TYR A 80 -10.59 8.95 8.49
CA TYR A 80 -9.78 9.67 7.52
C TYR A 80 -10.55 10.35 6.37
N LEU A 81 -11.79 9.94 6.13
CA LEU A 81 -12.69 10.49 5.11
C LEU A 81 -13.53 11.66 5.62
N THR A 82 -13.37 12.07 6.89
CA THR A 82 -14.08 13.23 7.43
C THR A 82 -13.59 14.52 6.78
N LYS A 83 -14.52 15.47 6.63
CA LYS A 83 -14.34 16.73 5.86
C LYS A 83 -13.17 17.58 6.37
N ASP A 84 -12.74 17.38 7.63
CA ASP A 84 -11.62 18.06 8.28
C ASP A 84 -10.50 17.12 8.73
N ASN A 85 -10.08 16.19 7.87
CA ASN A 85 -8.93 15.36 8.19
C ASN A 85 -7.59 16.10 7.96
N THR A 86 -7.12 16.79 8.99
CA THR A 86 -5.78 17.42 9.06
C THR A 86 -4.66 16.40 8.90
N THR A 87 -4.85 15.16 9.35
CA THR A 87 -3.86 14.07 9.25
C THR A 87 -3.57 13.71 7.80
N LEU A 88 -4.60 13.50 6.97
CA LEU A 88 -4.42 13.20 5.55
C LEU A 88 -3.78 14.38 4.81
N LYS A 89 -4.19 15.62 5.12
CA LYS A 89 -3.58 16.83 4.56
C LYS A 89 -2.08 16.91 4.89
N ASN A 90 -1.69 16.62 6.13
CA ASN A 90 -0.29 16.63 6.55
C ASN A 90 0.52 15.54 5.85
N ILE A 91 -0.01 14.31 5.77
CA ILE A 91 0.65 13.21 5.05
C ILE A 91 0.87 13.59 3.58
N VAL A 92 -0.13 14.15 2.89
CA VAL A 92 0.03 14.59 1.49
C VAL A 92 1.11 15.66 1.34
N LEU A 93 1.13 16.67 2.23
CA LEU A 93 2.14 17.74 2.19
C LEU A 93 3.56 17.21 2.44
N ASP A 94 3.70 16.29 3.39
CA ASP A 94 4.98 15.68 3.75
C ASP A 94 5.51 14.77 2.65
N THR A 95 4.64 13.94 2.07
CA THR A 95 4.99 13.01 0.99
C THR A 95 5.31 13.73 -0.31
N TYR A 96 4.58 14.81 -0.65
CA TYR A 96 4.82 15.61 -1.85
C TYR A 96 6.25 16.18 -1.90
N LYS A 97 6.74 16.71 -0.78
CA LYS A 97 8.10 17.26 -0.68
C LYS A 97 9.20 16.21 -0.88
N ARG A 98 8.91 14.94 -0.56
CA ARG A 98 9.90 13.85 -0.56
C ARG A 98 9.93 13.08 -1.89
N THR A 99 8.79 12.95 -2.56
CA THR A 99 8.69 12.15 -3.80
C THR A 99 8.95 12.92 -5.08
N ARG A 100 8.92 14.26 -5.05
CA ARG A 100 9.27 15.10 -6.21
C ARG A 100 10.36 16.10 -5.81
N GLY A 101 11.55 15.94 -6.37
CA GLY A 101 12.67 16.86 -6.16
C GLY A 101 12.33 18.29 -6.62
N LYS A 102 12.70 19.27 -5.77
CA LYS A 102 12.49 20.73 -5.85
C LYS A 102 11.08 21.20 -6.27
N PRO A 103 10.35 21.94 -5.42
CA PRO A 103 9.06 22.51 -5.80
C PRO A 103 9.20 23.42 -7.03
N PHE A 104 8.27 23.27 -7.97
CA PHE A 104 8.14 24.03 -9.23
C PHE A 104 8.00 25.55 -9.06
N HIS A 105 8.01 26.06 -7.83
CA HIS A 105 7.84 27.48 -7.50
C HIS A 105 9.11 28.34 -7.72
N LEU A 106 10.22 27.75 -8.16
CA LEU A 106 11.48 28.46 -8.43
C LEU A 106 11.73 28.78 -9.92
N LEU A 107 10.73 28.62 -10.80
CA LEU A 107 10.87 28.91 -12.24
C LEU A 107 10.05 30.13 -12.74
N LEU A 108 9.49 30.96 -11.85
CA LEU A 108 8.80 32.21 -12.23
C LEU A 108 9.47 33.48 -11.70
N LYS A 109 10.78 33.42 -11.44
CA LYS A 109 11.62 34.61 -11.31
C LYS A 109 12.90 34.43 -12.12
N SER A 110 12.81 34.72 -13.41
CA SER A 110 13.93 35.13 -14.25
C SER A 110 13.40 36.05 -15.34
#